data_AF-A0A9N9VSI6-F1
#
_entry.id   AF-A0A9N9VSI6-F1
#
_cell.length_a   1.000
_cell.length_b   1.000
_cell.length_c   1.000
_cell.angle_alpha   90.00
_cell.angle_beta   90.00
_cell.angle_gamma   90.00
#
_symmetry.space_group_name_H-M   'P 1'
#
loop_
_entity.id
_entity.type
_entity.pdbx_description
1 polymer ?
#
loop_
_entity_poly.entity_id
_entity_poly.type
_entity_poly.pdbx_seq_one_letter_code
_entity_poly.pdbx_strand_id
1 'polypeptide(L)'
;MKGNMVVTYRNNRLVPAVIMATCIILLFWLVDPSVENYGHGVQKTTNQPPHQMKVESPEPLHTTTKSLPSAPTSAPLNSPSGHVENDKPVESKTPEPVASVPAVAEDDDDDILLIMKTGGTTMWKRLLVHLSTSLSKERISPKNIVIYSDLAEKVGDFTIIDVLANMTDEAKQAPDFEVYRQQPEYNAHNFYVEAAGVNGDEWGPQGGWIIDKYKFVPLVQHAGENWPKAKWYVYMEDDAYLFLPSIRRYLSGFDWRKPHWLGSYAAKSDVVFAQGGAGFALSRGAWEASFGKNPNMAETLYNYTAERCCGDQVLGYALNQYGVKFGENDGEELFTWGFNPLVHWAFSFSRSNWCYPLMSWHKTHSRDVAQYYELEKRWDFSKPFLHRDFFNEMILPHIEKPAQWWENGASQFSITSDNQKWPPAPEDRSSYDEAVWKQGWQSAEACEAACKSWTECMMWSFTEDLCKMDDKIAMGQGYAPGMSQRKTSLMHTSGWMTDRLPYWKCI
;
A
#
# COMPACT_ATOMS: atom_id res chain seq x y z
N MET A 1 -4.37 36.43 58.87
CA MET A 1 -3.27 36.70 57.91
C MET A 1 -3.79 36.41 56.51
N LYS A 2 -4.00 37.44 55.69
CA LYS A 2 -4.44 37.32 54.28
C LYS A 2 -3.18 37.31 53.40
N GLY A 3 -2.98 36.25 52.62
CA GLY A 3 -1.95 36.18 51.59
C GLY A 3 -2.56 36.44 50.22
N ASN A 4 -2.15 37.53 49.57
CA ASN A 4 -2.45 37.81 48.17
C ASN A 4 -1.53 36.96 47.28
N MET A 5 -2.11 36.14 46.41
CA MET A 5 -1.41 35.50 45.31
C MET A 5 -1.64 36.33 44.05
N VAL A 6 -0.60 37.02 43.59
CA VAL A 6 -0.64 37.81 42.34
C VAL A 6 -0.34 36.85 41.19
N VAL A 7 -1.33 36.64 40.32
CA VAL A 7 -1.18 35.97 39.03
C VAL A 7 -0.81 37.04 37.99
N THR A 8 0.42 37.01 37.48
CA THR A 8 0.84 37.81 36.31
C THR A 8 0.82 36.95 35.06
N TYR A 9 -0.26 37.02 34.27
CA TYR A 9 -0.26 36.58 32.88
C TYR A 9 -0.07 37.81 31.98
N ARG A 10 1.19 38.09 31.60
CA ARG A 10 1.52 39.17 30.65
C ARG A 10 1.95 38.57 29.31
N ASN A 11 1.08 38.70 28.31
CA ASN A 11 1.34 38.65 26.86
C ASN A 11 2.45 37.70 26.33
N ASN A 12 2.12 36.41 26.18
CA ASN A 12 2.92 35.41 25.44
C ASN A 12 2.95 35.58 23.91
N ARG A 13 2.41 36.68 23.35
CA ARG A 13 2.43 36.95 21.89
C ARG A 13 3.73 37.57 21.39
N LEU A 14 4.54 38.15 22.29
CA LEU A 14 5.81 38.80 21.92
C LEU A 14 6.95 37.80 21.76
N VAL A 15 6.93 36.69 22.50
CA VAL A 15 7.99 35.67 22.46
C VAL A 15 8.11 35.01 21.07
N PRO A 16 7.02 34.58 20.42
CA PRO A 16 7.11 34.03 19.06
C PRO A 16 7.58 35.05 18.02
N ALA A 17 7.14 36.31 18.14
CA ALA A 17 7.54 37.37 17.21
C ALA A 17 9.04 37.71 17.31
N VAL A 18 9.60 37.71 18.53
CA VAL A 18 11.03 37.90 18.75
C VAL A 18 11.81 36.71 18.18
N ILE A 19 11.37 35.48 18.40
CA ILE A 19 12.02 34.29 17.83
C ILE A 19 12.02 34.34 16.30
N MET A 20 10.88 34.65 15.66
CA MET A 20 10.80 34.76 14.20
C MET A 20 11.70 35.87 13.65
N ALA A 21 11.72 37.05 14.28
CA ALA A 21 12.61 38.13 13.86
C ALA A 21 14.09 37.75 13.98
N THR A 22 14.46 37.04 15.06
CA THR A 22 15.84 36.58 15.29
C THR A 22 16.25 35.54 14.24
N CYS A 23 15.36 34.61 13.89
CA CYS A 23 15.61 33.62 12.85
C CYS A 23 15.79 34.26 11.46
N ILE A 24 14.97 35.25 11.10
CA ILE A 24 15.10 35.96 9.81
C ILE A 24 16.43 36.71 9.74
N ILE A 25 16.84 37.38 10.82
CA ILE A 25 18.14 38.07 10.88
C ILE A 25 19.28 37.06 10.72
N LEU A 26 19.25 35.94 11.43
CA LEU A 26 20.28 34.89 11.28
C LEU A 26 20.33 34.33 9.86
N LEU A 27 19.19 34.16 9.20
CA LEU A 27 19.10 33.70 7.80
C LEU A 27 19.75 34.70 6.84
N PHE A 28 19.53 36.01 7.04
CA PHE A 28 20.18 37.06 6.25
C PHE A 28 21.69 37.18 6.50
N TRP A 29 22.16 36.81 7.70
CA TRP A 29 23.58 36.85 8.04
C TRP A 29 24.34 35.56 7.66
N LEU A 30 23.63 34.44 7.50
CA LEU A 30 24.21 33.14 7.17
C LEU A 30 24.09 32.79 5.67
N VAL A 31 23.29 33.52 4.90
CA VAL A 31 23.25 33.41 3.44
C VAL A 31 24.33 34.29 2.85
N ASP A 32 25.40 33.65 2.37
CA ASP A 32 26.42 34.30 1.54
C ASP A 32 25.83 34.61 0.15
N PRO A 33 25.65 35.88 -0.22
CA PRO A 33 25.06 36.25 -1.50
C PRO A 33 26.01 36.03 -2.69
N SER A 34 27.24 35.55 -2.48
CA SER A 34 28.20 35.27 -3.55
C SER A 34 28.11 33.86 -4.14
N VAL A 35 27.25 32.99 -3.60
CA VAL A 35 27.00 31.64 -4.16
C VAL A 35 25.90 31.70 -5.23
N GLU A 36 26.13 32.46 -6.29
CA GLU A 36 25.42 32.30 -7.56
C GLU A 36 26.19 31.29 -8.41
N ASN A 37 25.63 30.09 -8.61
CA ASN A 37 25.63 29.36 -9.89
C ASN A 37 24.96 28.00 -9.72
N TYR A 38 23.68 27.89 -10.10
CA TYR A 38 23.15 26.82 -10.96
C TYR A 38 21.76 27.23 -11.43
N GLY A 39 21.72 27.83 -12.61
CA GLY A 39 20.49 28.23 -13.29
C GLY A 39 20.76 28.37 -14.78
N HIS A 40 21.09 27.27 -15.46
CA HIS A 40 20.99 27.24 -16.91
C HIS A 40 19.51 27.22 -17.31
N GLY A 41 19.11 28.28 -18.02
CA GLY A 41 17.73 28.55 -18.40
C GLY A 41 17.12 27.48 -19.30
N VAL A 42 15.86 27.18 -18.99
CA VAL A 42 14.95 26.40 -19.83
C VAL A 42 14.72 27.14 -21.15
N GLN A 43 15.20 26.57 -22.26
CA GLN A 43 14.75 26.99 -23.59
C GLN A 43 13.35 26.41 -23.86
N LYS A 44 12.42 27.29 -24.21
CA LYS A 44 11.08 26.96 -24.72
C LYS A 44 11.20 26.20 -26.04
N THR A 45 10.68 24.98 -26.11
CA THR A 45 10.48 24.25 -27.36
C THR A 45 9.06 24.47 -27.88
N THR A 46 8.98 25.20 -28.98
CA THR A 46 7.80 25.30 -29.86
C THR A 46 7.69 24.07 -30.77
N ASN A 47 6.44 23.66 -31.01
CA ASN A 47 5.99 22.58 -31.88
C ASN A 47 6.64 22.56 -33.28
N GLN A 48 7.21 21.41 -33.68
CA GLN A 48 7.18 20.91 -35.08
C GLN A 48 7.47 19.38 -35.15
N PRO A 49 6.92 18.65 -36.14
CA PRO A 49 6.78 17.19 -36.16
C PRO A 49 8.03 16.44 -36.69
N PRO A 50 8.12 15.11 -36.52
CA PRO A 50 9.40 14.40 -36.56
C PRO A 50 9.88 14.07 -37.98
N HIS A 51 11.13 14.45 -38.26
CA HIS A 51 11.88 13.95 -39.41
C HIS A 51 12.67 12.68 -39.05
N GLN A 52 12.50 11.65 -39.88
CA GLN A 52 13.31 10.46 -39.98
C GLN A 52 14.78 10.78 -40.27
N MET A 53 15.69 10.02 -39.66
CA MET A 53 17.02 9.60 -40.15
C MET A 53 17.75 8.92 -38.98
N LYS A 54 18.58 7.90 -39.09
CA LYS A 54 18.90 6.84 -40.06
C LYS A 54 19.90 5.96 -39.29
N VAL A 55 19.74 4.65 -39.37
CA VAL A 55 20.64 3.64 -38.76
C VAL A 55 22.01 3.72 -39.42
N GLU A 56 23.08 3.76 -38.62
CA GLU A 56 24.42 3.42 -39.09
C GLU A 56 25.24 2.77 -37.96
N SER A 57 25.79 1.60 -38.27
CA SER A 57 26.66 0.77 -37.45
C SER A 57 27.99 0.63 -38.20
N PRO A 58 29.12 0.53 -37.50
CA PRO A 58 30.10 -0.48 -37.91
C PRO A 58 30.79 -1.20 -36.73
N GLU A 59 30.61 -2.53 -36.69
CA GLU A 59 31.58 -3.65 -36.74
C GLU A 59 33.04 -3.55 -36.20
N PRO A 60 33.74 -4.69 -35.96
CA PRO A 60 34.33 -5.03 -34.66
C PRO A 60 35.86 -5.19 -34.70
N LEU A 61 36.49 -5.35 -33.52
CA LEU A 61 37.90 -5.79 -33.44
C LEU A 61 38.07 -7.04 -32.56
N HIS A 62 38.82 -7.98 -33.14
CA HIS A 62 39.14 -9.33 -32.71
C HIS A 62 40.18 -9.45 -31.58
N THR A 63 40.24 -10.67 -31.02
CA THR A 63 41.41 -11.40 -30.44
C THR A 63 41.93 -10.92 -29.06
N THR A 64 42.30 -11.75 -28.08
CA THR A 64 42.82 -13.14 -28.09
C THR A 64 42.74 -13.79 -26.70
N THR A 65 42.73 -15.11 -26.72
CA THR A 65 42.81 -16.19 -25.72
C THR A 65 43.89 -16.13 -24.63
N LYS A 66 43.62 -16.70 -23.43
CA LYS A 66 44.45 -17.63 -22.60
C LYS A 66 43.76 -17.92 -21.24
N SER A 67 43.12 -19.09 -21.04
CA SER A 67 43.62 -20.38 -20.50
C SER A 67 43.79 -20.46 -18.96
N LEU A 68 42.98 -21.35 -18.35
CA LEU A 68 42.99 -22.03 -17.03
C LEU A 68 44.37 -22.61 -16.59
N PRO A 69 44.58 -23.25 -15.39
CA PRO A 69 43.66 -23.90 -14.41
C PRO A 69 43.95 -23.48 -12.93
N SER A 70 43.39 -23.99 -11.82
CA SER A 70 43.01 -25.34 -11.35
C SER A 70 42.37 -25.26 -9.94
N ALA A 71 41.38 -26.12 -9.66
CA ALA A 71 40.94 -26.52 -8.30
C ALA A 71 41.97 -27.52 -7.67
N PRO A 72 41.88 -27.94 -6.38
CA PRO A 72 40.81 -28.85 -5.91
C PRO A 72 40.33 -28.71 -4.44
N THR A 73 39.03 -28.97 -4.26
CA THR A 73 38.40 -29.99 -3.37
C THR A 73 38.76 -30.07 -1.88
N SER A 74 37.75 -29.92 -1.00
CA SER A 74 37.35 -30.98 -0.04
C SER A 74 36.03 -30.68 0.69
N ALA A 75 35.17 -31.70 0.70
CA ALA A 75 34.01 -31.93 1.56
C ALA A 75 33.90 -33.48 1.69
N PRO A 76 33.03 -34.09 2.51
CA PRO A 76 32.39 -33.69 3.76
C PRO A 76 32.59 -34.79 4.86
N LEU A 77 31.99 -34.62 6.06
CA LEU A 77 31.80 -35.74 7.00
C LEU A 77 30.32 -35.93 7.37
N ASN A 78 29.94 -37.21 7.33
CA ASN A 78 28.60 -37.78 7.48
C ASN A 78 28.10 -37.86 8.92
N SER A 79 26.77 -37.96 9.00
CA SER A 79 25.87 -38.33 10.10
C SER A 79 26.20 -39.66 10.82
N PRO A 80 25.37 -40.05 11.81
CA PRO A 80 24.50 -41.21 11.51
C PRO A 80 23.05 -41.09 12.01
N SER A 81 22.18 -41.74 11.22
CA SER A 81 20.76 -42.02 11.47
C SER A 81 20.54 -43.11 12.52
N GLY A 82 19.38 -43.06 13.18
CA GLY A 82 18.75 -44.20 13.87
C GLY A 82 17.56 -44.73 13.06
N HIS A 83 17.53 -46.05 12.86
CA HIS A 83 16.49 -46.84 12.21
C HIS A 83 15.34 -47.20 13.17
N VAL A 84 14.09 -47.22 12.68
CA VAL A 84 12.98 -48.14 13.05
C VAL A 84 12.06 -48.20 11.81
N GLU A 85 12.17 -49.20 10.93
CA GLU A 85 11.53 -50.53 10.90
C GLU A 85 10.24 -50.53 10.05
N ASN A 86 10.26 -51.42 9.04
CA ASN A 86 9.22 -51.66 8.05
C ASN A 86 8.17 -52.61 8.63
N ASP A 87 6.90 -52.38 8.33
CA ASP A 87 5.91 -53.45 8.22
C ASP A 87 5.14 -53.36 6.90
N LYS A 88 4.93 -54.52 6.29
CA LYS A 88 4.30 -54.76 4.99
C LYS A 88 3.12 -55.74 5.20
N PRO A 89 2.25 -55.97 4.20
CA PRO A 89 0.84 -55.59 4.22
C PRO A 89 -0.13 -56.75 4.51
N VAL A 90 -1.36 -56.41 4.94
CA VAL A 90 -2.49 -57.36 4.99
C VAL A 90 -3.53 -56.95 3.93
N GLU A 91 -3.92 -57.92 3.11
CA GLU A 91 -4.80 -57.79 1.95
C GLU A 91 -6.24 -58.24 2.25
N SER A 92 -7.18 -57.46 1.68
CA SER A 92 -8.53 -57.77 1.20
C SER A 92 -9.65 -58.22 2.16
N LYS A 93 -10.68 -57.35 2.26
CA LYS A 93 -12.08 -57.72 1.91
C LYS A 93 -12.79 -56.55 1.22
N THR A 94 -13.29 -56.83 0.01
CA THR A 94 -14.12 -55.97 -0.84
C THR A 94 -15.57 -55.90 -0.35
N PRO A 95 -16.25 -54.75 -0.50
CA PRO A 95 -17.67 -54.73 -0.88
C PRO A 95 -17.93 -53.94 -2.16
N GLU A 96 -18.89 -54.44 -2.94
CA GLU A 96 -19.40 -53.93 -4.22
C GLU A 96 -20.31 -52.66 -4.09
N PRO A 97 -20.64 -51.98 -5.20
CA PRO A 97 -20.63 -50.52 -5.30
C PRO A 97 -21.95 -49.85 -4.91
N VAL A 98 -21.86 -48.81 -4.08
CA VAL A 98 -22.95 -47.86 -3.83
C VAL A 98 -22.70 -46.62 -4.68
N ALA A 99 -23.67 -46.34 -5.54
CA ALA A 99 -23.97 -45.09 -6.26
C ALA A 99 -22.88 -44.02 -6.31
N SER A 100 -22.42 -43.74 -7.53
CA SER A 100 -21.57 -42.61 -7.92
C SER A 100 -22.07 -41.28 -7.33
N VAL A 101 -21.45 -40.89 -6.22
CA VAL A 101 -21.33 -39.49 -5.81
C VAL A 101 -20.39 -38.85 -6.84
N PRO A 102 -20.67 -37.64 -7.37
CA PRO A 102 -19.70 -36.95 -8.21
C PRO A 102 -18.42 -36.82 -7.39
N ALA A 103 -17.31 -37.29 -7.94
CA ALA A 103 -16.00 -37.05 -7.36
C ALA A 103 -15.86 -35.54 -7.16
N VAL A 104 -15.92 -35.11 -5.91
CA VAL A 104 -15.28 -33.85 -5.51
C VAL A 104 -13.82 -34.09 -5.84
N ALA A 105 -13.34 -33.37 -6.85
CA ALA A 105 -11.97 -33.46 -7.33
C ALA A 105 -11.02 -33.41 -6.13
N GLU A 106 -10.02 -34.29 -6.14
CA GLU A 106 -8.89 -34.17 -5.23
C GLU A 106 -8.33 -32.75 -5.33
N ASP A 107 -8.22 -32.09 -4.17
CA ASP A 107 -7.91 -30.68 -3.95
C ASP A 107 -6.74 -30.16 -4.82
N ASP A 108 -7.06 -29.45 -5.91
CA ASP A 108 -6.12 -28.73 -6.79
C ASP A 108 -5.84 -27.32 -6.23
N ASP A 109 -5.70 -27.19 -4.91
CA ASP A 109 -5.64 -25.90 -4.17
C ASP A 109 -4.26 -25.18 -4.30
N ASP A 110 -3.46 -25.54 -5.30
CA ASP A 110 -2.12 -25.00 -5.60
C ASP A 110 -2.17 -23.70 -6.44
N ASP A 111 -3.35 -23.13 -6.67
CA ASP A 111 -3.51 -22.01 -7.61
C ASP A 111 -2.86 -20.70 -7.15
N ILE A 112 -2.87 -20.44 -5.85
CA ILE A 112 -2.35 -19.19 -5.26
C ILE A 112 -1.33 -19.54 -4.17
N LEU A 113 -0.18 -18.86 -4.19
CA LEU A 113 0.66 -18.63 -3.01
C LEU A 113 0.34 -17.25 -2.44
N LEU A 114 -0.13 -17.19 -1.20
CA LEU A 114 -0.28 -15.94 -0.47
C LEU A 114 1.04 -15.59 0.23
N ILE A 115 1.60 -14.46 -0.17
CA ILE A 115 2.82 -13.89 0.37
C ILE A 115 2.45 -12.76 1.32
N MET A 116 2.81 -12.90 2.60
CA MET A 116 2.69 -11.86 3.61
C MET A 116 4.08 -11.27 3.88
N LYS A 117 4.24 -9.95 3.72
CA LYS A 117 5.46 -9.24 4.13
C LYS A 117 5.22 -8.43 5.40
N THR A 118 6.14 -8.54 6.35
CA THR A 118 6.18 -7.77 7.60
C THR A 118 7.61 -7.25 7.88
N GLY A 119 7.85 -6.64 9.03
CA GLY A 119 9.18 -6.28 9.52
C GLY A 119 9.38 -6.68 10.98
N GLY A 120 10.63 -6.86 11.41
CA GLY A 120 11.01 -7.13 12.79
C GLY A 120 10.49 -6.08 13.77
N THR A 121 10.36 -4.83 13.32
CA THR A 121 9.83 -3.72 14.13
C THR A 121 8.30 -3.59 14.09
N THR A 122 7.60 -4.40 13.29
CA THR A 122 6.13 -4.32 13.15
C THR A 122 5.39 -5.63 13.41
N MET A 123 6.04 -6.79 13.26
CA MET A 123 5.35 -8.09 13.26
C MET A 123 4.54 -8.34 14.53
N TRP A 124 5.04 -8.04 15.73
CA TRP A 124 4.28 -8.32 16.94
C TRP A 124 3.08 -7.39 17.15
N LYS A 125 3.02 -6.24 16.46
CA LYS A 125 1.87 -5.33 16.50
C LYS A 125 0.89 -5.58 15.34
N ARG A 126 1.41 -5.87 14.15
CA ARG A 126 0.63 -5.92 12.90
C ARG A 126 0.36 -7.34 12.39
N LEU A 127 1.33 -8.25 12.46
CA LEU A 127 1.16 -9.61 11.93
C LEU A 127 0.19 -10.47 12.74
N LEU A 128 0.15 -10.31 14.07
CA LEU A 128 -0.54 -11.26 14.95
C LEU A 128 -2.04 -11.42 14.65
N VAL A 129 -2.72 -10.34 14.25
CA VAL A 129 -4.14 -10.43 13.86
C VAL A 129 -4.33 -11.26 12.60
N HIS A 130 -3.38 -11.22 11.66
CA HIS A 130 -3.48 -11.95 10.40
C HIS A 130 -3.36 -13.46 10.61
N LEU A 131 -2.60 -13.91 11.61
CA LEU A 131 -2.42 -15.34 11.91
C LEU A 131 -3.74 -16.05 12.21
N SER A 132 -4.70 -15.36 12.86
CA SER A 132 -6.03 -15.90 13.17
C SER A 132 -7.12 -15.46 12.17
N THR A 133 -6.82 -14.53 11.26
CA THR A 133 -7.80 -13.97 10.30
C THR A 133 -7.36 -14.20 8.86
N SER A 134 -6.55 -13.31 8.29
CA SER A 134 -6.17 -13.34 6.87
C SER A 134 -5.47 -14.64 6.45
N LEU A 135 -4.69 -15.25 7.35
CA LEU A 135 -3.96 -16.49 7.14
C LEU A 135 -4.67 -17.72 7.73
N SER A 136 -5.94 -17.56 8.14
CA SER A 136 -6.74 -18.66 8.67
C SER A 136 -6.85 -19.79 7.64
N LYS A 137 -6.74 -21.04 8.13
CA LYS A 137 -6.93 -22.26 7.34
C LYS A 137 -8.30 -22.36 6.66
N GLU A 138 -9.29 -21.59 7.11
CA GLU A 138 -10.60 -21.49 6.46
C GLU A 138 -10.53 -20.73 5.12
N ARG A 139 -9.51 -19.88 4.93
CA ARG A 139 -9.35 -19.02 3.75
C ARG A 139 -8.39 -19.60 2.72
N ILE A 140 -7.30 -20.20 3.21
CA ILE A 140 -6.19 -20.69 2.41
C ILE A 140 -5.44 -21.82 3.11
N SER A 141 -5.05 -22.84 2.36
CA SER A 141 -4.20 -23.94 2.83
C SER A 141 -2.89 -23.40 3.43
N PRO A 142 -2.45 -23.89 4.62
CA PRO A 142 -1.18 -23.48 5.21
C PRO A 142 0.05 -23.72 4.31
N LYS A 143 -0.02 -24.67 3.36
CA LYS A 143 1.06 -24.93 2.39
C LYS A 143 1.22 -23.82 1.36
N ASN A 144 0.17 -23.01 1.20
CA ASN A 144 0.04 -21.92 0.25
C ASN A 144 0.23 -20.55 0.92
N ILE A 145 0.90 -20.53 2.08
CA ILE A 145 1.23 -19.32 2.83
C ILE A 145 2.74 -19.24 2.98
N VAL A 146 3.29 -18.06 2.76
CA VAL A 146 4.67 -17.74 3.14
C VAL A 146 4.72 -16.35 3.76
N ILE A 147 5.48 -16.22 4.85
CA ILE A 147 5.65 -14.96 5.57
C ILE A 147 7.13 -14.55 5.49
N TYR A 148 7.39 -13.35 4.99
CA TYR A 148 8.73 -12.77 4.88
C TYR A 148 8.88 -11.55 5.80
N SER A 149 10.07 -11.39 6.34
CA SER A 149 10.48 -10.27 7.18
C SER A 149 11.97 -9.95 6.96
N ASP A 150 12.47 -8.97 7.71
CA ASP A 150 13.90 -8.73 7.96
C ASP A 150 14.36 -9.35 9.29
N LEU A 151 13.58 -10.29 9.84
CA LEU A 151 13.88 -11.05 11.05
C LEU A 151 13.28 -12.43 10.96
N ALA A 152 14.10 -13.45 11.22
CA ALA A 152 13.62 -14.82 11.26
C ALA A 152 12.92 -15.04 12.61
N GLU A 153 11.68 -15.54 12.55
CA GLU A 153 10.91 -15.81 13.74
C GLU A 153 9.97 -17.01 13.57
N LYS A 154 9.43 -17.49 14.69
CA LYS A 154 8.38 -18.51 14.71
C LYS A 154 7.25 -18.12 15.65
N VAL A 155 6.04 -17.99 15.09
CA VAL A 155 4.83 -17.66 15.86
C VAL A 155 3.79 -18.76 15.65
N GLY A 156 3.63 -19.62 16.65
CA GLY A 156 2.78 -20.81 16.55
C GLY A 156 3.27 -21.74 15.43
N ASP A 157 2.38 -22.04 14.49
CA ASP A 157 2.67 -22.88 13.31
C ASP A 157 3.27 -22.10 12.14
N PHE A 158 3.40 -20.77 12.26
CA PHE A 158 3.91 -19.92 11.19
C PHE A 158 5.41 -19.68 11.35
N THR A 159 6.17 -20.01 10.31
CA THR A 159 7.57 -19.64 10.16
C THR A 159 7.67 -18.32 9.41
N ILE A 160 8.38 -17.35 9.98
CA ILE A 160 8.70 -16.08 9.34
C ILE A 160 10.14 -16.16 8.82
N ILE A 161 10.30 -15.95 7.52
CA ILE A 161 11.59 -16.05 6.84
C ILE A 161 12.26 -14.68 6.81
N ASP A 162 13.49 -14.59 7.32
CA ASP A 162 14.35 -13.43 7.04
C ASP A 162 14.81 -13.48 5.58
N VAL A 163 14.20 -12.65 4.75
CA VAL A 163 14.50 -12.60 3.32
C VAL A 163 15.80 -11.86 3.01
N LEU A 164 16.37 -11.15 3.99
CA LEU A 164 17.62 -10.40 3.87
C LEU A 164 18.82 -11.17 4.44
N ALA A 165 18.60 -12.38 4.99
CA ALA A 165 19.64 -13.20 5.61
C ALA A 165 20.82 -13.51 4.67
N ASN A 166 20.57 -13.61 3.36
CA ASN A 166 21.59 -13.93 2.35
C ASN A 166 22.14 -12.69 1.60
N MET A 167 21.83 -11.47 2.04
CA MET A 167 22.46 -10.26 1.50
C MET A 167 23.97 -10.25 1.78
N THR A 168 24.75 -9.64 0.89
CA THR A 168 26.21 -9.56 1.01
C THR A 168 26.63 -8.79 2.26
N ASP A 169 27.85 -9.02 2.74
CA ASP A 169 28.38 -8.32 3.91
C ASP A 169 28.50 -6.81 3.65
N GLU A 170 28.87 -6.41 2.44
CA GLU A 170 28.89 -5.00 2.02
C GLU A 170 27.49 -4.39 2.10
N ALA A 171 26.47 -5.14 1.68
CA ALA A 171 25.10 -4.67 1.75
C ALA A 171 24.64 -4.47 3.20
N LYS A 172 24.89 -5.48 4.04
CA LYS A 172 24.53 -5.47 5.46
C LYS A 172 25.30 -4.44 6.29
N GLN A 173 26.41 -3.89 5.78
CA GLN A 173 27.16 -2.81 6.43
C GLN A 173 26.64 -1.41 6.07
N ALA A 174 25.78 -1.28 5.07
CA ALA A 174 25.26 0.02 4.66
C ALA A 174 24.41 0.68 5.77
N PRO A 175 24.29 2.04 5.78
CA PRO A 175 23.48 2.75 6.76
C PRO A 175 22.02 2.29 6.82
N ASP A 176 21.43 1.92 5.67
CA ASP A 176 20.05 1.42 5.58
C ASP A 176 19.81 0.15 6.41
N PHE A 177 20.85 -0.65 6.65
CA PHE A 177 20.79 -1.89 7.43
C PHE A 177 21.02 -1.68 8.94
N GLU A 178 21.12 -0.43 9.42
CA GLU A 178 21.29 -0.14 10.85
C GLU A 178 20.19 -0.78 11.68
N VAL A 179 18.92 -0.65 11.27
CA VAL A 179 17.81 -1.23 12.02
C VAL A 179 17.91 -2.75 12.08
N TYR A 180 18.36 -3.42 11.00
CA TYR A 180 18.55 -4.87 10.96
C TYR A 180 19.66 -5.35 11.90
N ARG A 181 20.79 -4.64 11.93
CA ARG A 181 21.90 -4.95 12.84
C ARG A 181 21.52 -4.76 14.31
N GLN A 182 20.63 -3.82 14.62
CA GLN A 182 20.18 -3.55 15.98
C GLN A 182 19.12 -4.54 16.49
N GLN A 183 18.40 -5.26 15.62
CA GLN A 183 17.32 -6.17 16.04
C GLN A 183 17.75 -7.25 17.06
N PRO A 184 18.88 -7.96 16.87
CA PRO A 184 19.38 -8.89 17.88
C PRO A 184 19.71 -8.22 19.22
N GLU A 185 20.18 -6.96 19.19
CA GLU A 185 20.47 -6.20 20.40
C GLU A 185 19.20 -5.83 21.16
N TYR A 186 18.15 -5.40 20.46
CA TYR A 186 16.84 -5.13 21.08
C TYR A 186 16.30 -6.35 21.81
N ASN A 187 16.36 -7.52 21.17
CA ASN A 187 15.96 -8.79 21.78
C ASN A 187 16.83 -9.14 23.00
N ALA A 188 18.16 -9.00 22.89
CA ALA A 188 19.08 -9.30 23.99
C ALA A 188 18.90 -8.38 25.21
N HIS A 189 18.41 -7.17 25.02
CA HIS A 189 18.21 -6.18 26.08
C HIS A 189 16.75 -6.10 26.60
N ASN A 190 15.85 -6.99 26.16
CA ASN A 190 14.41 -6.94 26.43
C ASN A 190 13.79 -5.57 26.05
N PHE A 191 14.25 -5.00 24.92
CA PHE A 191 13.73 -3.75 24.41
C PHE A 191 12.69 -4.04 23.32
N TYR A 192 11.45 -3.66 23.61
CA TYR A 192 10.27 -3.84 22.76
C TYR A 192 10.22 -2.74 21.68
N VAL A 193 10.64 -3.06 20.46
CA VAL A 193 10.69 -2.13 19.31
C VAL A 193 9.39 -2.04 18.51
N GLU A 194 8.36 -2.75 18.95
CA GLU A 194 7.16 -2.97 18.15
C GLU A 194 6.31 -1.71 18.11
N ALA A 195 6.54 -0.94 17.06
CA ALA A 195 6.03 0.41 17.00
C ALA A 195 5.56 0.64 15.56
N ALA A 196 4.26 0.47 15.40
CA ALA A 196 3.59 0.49 14.10
C ALA A 196 3.34 1.92 13.67
N GLY A 197 4.24 2.53 12.90
CA GLY A 197 3.98 3.82 12.25
C GLY A 197 2.91 3.73 11.15
N VAL A 198 1.65 3.42 11.50
CA VAL A 198 0.49 3.56 10.60
C VAL A 198 -0.15 4.94 10.83
N ASN A 199 -0.76 5.54 9.81
CA ASN A 199 -1.54 6.77 9.99
C ASN A 199 -2.68 6.53 11.00
N GLY A 200 -2.54 7.07 12.22
CA GLY A 200 -3.46 6.81 13.34
C GLY A 200 -2.76 6.21 14.57
N ASP A 201 -1.55 5.68 14.38
CA ASP A 201 -0.62 5.29 15.44
C ASP A 201 0.45 6.38 15.60
N GLU A 202 0.66 6.86 16.82
CA GLU A 202 1.81 7.70 17.13
C GLU A 202 2.96 6.78 17.62
N TRP A 203 4.18 7.05 17.13
CA TRP A 203 5.47 6.49 17.57
C TRP A 203 5.89 5.14 16.95
N GLY A 204 7.01 5.20 16.23
CA GLY A 204 7.81 4.09 15.70
C GLY A 204 9.27 4.52 15.54
N PRO A 205 10.27 3.61 15.66
CA PRO A 205 11.65 3.96 15.36
C PRO A 205 11.70 4.47 13.91
N GLN A 206 12.35 5.61 13.72
CA GLN A 206 12.52 6.16 12.37
C GLN A 206 13.36 5.19 11.53
N GLY A 207 12.93 4.92 10.30
CA GLY A 207 13.73 4.14 9.35
C GLY A 207 13.34 2.68 9.17
N GLY A 208 12.31 2.14 9.86
CA GLY A 208 11.80 0.79 9.57
C GLY A 208 11.37 0.61 8.10
N TRP A 209 10.85 1.66 7.47
CA TRP A 209 10.53 1.66 6.04
C TRP A 209 11.77 1.69 5.12
N ILE A 210 12.94 2.12 5.63
CA ILE A 210 14.15 2.28 4.81
C ILE A 210 14.69 0.92 4.40
N ILE A 211 14.73 -0.05 5.33
CA ILE A 211 15.18 -1.41 4.99
C ILE A 211 14.12 -2.19 4.19
N ASP A 212 12.86 -1.80 4.33
CA ASP A 212 11.74 -2.51 3.75
C ASP A 212 11.78 -2.54 2.21
N LYS A 213 12.42 -1.54 1.58
CA LYS A 213 12.66 -1.50 0.13
C LYS A 213 13.51 -2.67 -0.39
N TYR A 214 14.35 -3.29 0.44
CA TYR A 214 15.22 -4.40 0.03
C TYR A 214 14.51 -5.76 0.00
N LYS A 215 13.29 -5.88 0.55
CA LYS A 215 12.62 -7.17 0.68
C LYS A 215 11.92 -7.63 -0.60
N PHE A 216 11.40 -6.70 -1.41
CA PHE A 216 10.50 -6.98 -2.54
C PHE A 216 11.09 -7.90 -3.61
N VAL A 217 12.31 -7.64 -4.05
CA VAL A 217 12.96 -8.47 -5.09
C VAL A 217 13.30 -9.87 -4.55
N PRO A 218 14.02 -10.02 -3.41
CA PRO A 218 14.38 -11.36 -2.94
C PRO A 218 13.17 -12.18 -2.47
N LEU A 219 12.08 -11.57 -1.95
CA LEU A 219 10.88 -12.33 -1.59
C LEU A 219 10.17 -12.92 -2.81
N VAL A 220 10.08 -12.17 -3.92
CA VAL A 220 9.47 -12.67 -5.16
C VAL A 220 10.35 -13.75 -5.78
N GLN A 221 11.67 -13.56 -5.73
CA GLN A 221 12.62 -14.57 -6.19
C GLN A 221 12.47 -15.88 -5.41
N HIS A 222 12.55 -15.82 -4.07
CA HIS A 222 12.47 -16.99 -3.21
C HIS A 222 11.10 -17.71 -3.32
N ALA A 223 10.00 -16.96 -3.37
CA ALA A 223 8.65 -17.52 -3.57
C ALA A 223 8.54 -18.28 -4.90
N GLY A 224 9.09 -17.67 -5.95
CA GLY A 224 9.40 -18.26 -7.24
C GLY A 224 9.92 -19.69 -7.24
N GLU A 225 11.10 -19.81 -6.61
CA GLU A 225 11.94 -21.00 -6.57
C GLU A 225 11.34 -22.12 -5.73
N ASN A 226 10.68 -21.76 -4.61
CA ASN A 226 10.24 -22.73 -3.61
C ASN A 226 8.78 -23.19 -3.77
N TRP A 227 7.95 -22.44 -4.52
CA TRP A 227 6.57 -22.84 -4.85
C TRP A 227 6.37 -22.89 -6.36
N PRO A 228 7.09 -23.75 -7.12
CA PRO A 228 7.06 -23.76 -8.59
C PRO A 228 5.71 -24.17 -9.19
N LYS A 229 4.80 -24.75 -8.39
CA LYS A 229 3.46 -25.14 -8.83
C LYS A 229 2.41 -24.02 -8.70
N ALA A 230 2.71 -22.97 -7.93
CA ALA A 230 1.79 -21.84 -7.78
C ALA A 230 1.51 -21.21 -9.14
N LYS A 231 0.23 -21.04 -9.49
CA LYS A 231 -0.19 -20.32 -10.71
C LYS A 231 -0.06 -18.80 -10.52
N TRP A 232 -0.35 -18.32 -9.31
CA TRP A 232 -0.30 -16.93 -8.92
C TRP A 232 0.43 -16.70 -7.60
N TYR A 233 1.22 -15.65 -7.57
CA TYR A 233 1.90 -15.11 -6.40
C TYR A 233 1.16 -13.85 -5.95
N VAL A 234 0.32 -13.98 -4.92
CA VAL A 234 -0.49 -12.87 -4.40
C VAL A 234 0.21 -12.28 -3.18
N TYR A 235 0.64 -11.03 -3.28
CA TYR A 235 1.40 -10.31 -2.25
C TYR A 235 0.52 -9.38 -1.43
N MET A 236 0.77 -9.33 -0.11
CA MET A 236 0.22 -8.33 0.82
C MET A 236 1.22 -7.92 1.90
N GLU A 237 0.97 -6.76 2.51
CA GLU A 237 1.68 -6.24 3.67
C GLU A 237 0.89 -6.42 4.96
N ASP A 238 1.55 -6.32 6.12
CA ASP A 238 0.96 -6.47 7.44
C ASP A 238 0.03 -5.31 7.89
N ASP A 239 -0.10 -4.26 7.06
CA ASP A 239 -1.09 -3.20 7.20
C ASP A 239 -2.08 -3.17 6.02
N ALA A 240 -2.36 -4.34 5.43
CA ALA A 240 -3.36 -4.49 4.37
C ALA A 240 -4.31 -5.66 4.65
N TYR A 241 -5.50 -5.62 4.03
CA TYR A 241 -6.42 -6.76 4.00
C TYR A 241 -6.79 -7.09 2.56
N LEU A 242 -6.63 -8.35 2.16
CA LEU A 242 -7.03 -8.85 0.86
C LEU A 242 -8.31 -9.67 0.98
N PHE A 243 -9.34 -9.34 0.19
CA PHE A 243 -10.52 -10.17 -0.01
C PHE A 243 -10.19 -11.29 -1.00
N LEU A 244 -9.62 -12.40 -0.50
CA LEU A 244 -9.10 -13.50 -1.33
C LEU A 244 -10.14 -14.08 -2.30
N PRO A 245 -11.44 -14.26 -1.94
CA PRO A 245 -12.44 -14.71 -2.89
C PRO A 245 -12.62 -13.75 -4.09
N SER A 246 -12.59 -12.43 -3.86
CA SER A 246 -12.62 -11.43 -4.93
C SER A 246 -11.39 -11.53 -5.83
N ILE A 247 -10.21 -11.72 -5.24
CA ILE A 247 -8.96 -11.87 -5.99
C ILE A 247 -8.98 -13.14 -6.84
N ARG A 248 -9.37 -14.30 -6.28
CA ARG A 248 -9.52 -15.56 -7.02
C ARG A 248 -10.43 -15.37 -8.24
N ARG A 249 -11.58 -14.72 -8.04
CA ARG A 249 -12.52 -14.41 -9.13
C ARG A 249 -11.88 -13.54 -10.20
N TYR A 250 -11.18 -12.47 -9.81
CA TYR A 250 -10.50 -11.57 -10.73
C TYR A 250 -9.42 -12.31 -11.55
N LEU A 251 -8.56 -13.08 -10.88
CA LEU A 251 -7.47 -13.82 -11.53
C LEU A 251 -7.95 -14.95 -12.44
N SER A 252 -9.16 -15.48 -12.24
CA SER A 252 -9.75 -16.50 -13.11
C SER A 252 -9.99 -16.03 -14.55
N GLY A 253 -10.00 -14.70 -14.78
CA GLY A 253 -10.12 -14.11 -16.11
C GLY A 253 -8.80 -14.08 -16.91
N PHE A 254 -7.68 -14.42 -16.30
CA PHE A 254 -6.35 -14.30 -16.89
C PHE A 254 -5.67 -15.66 -17.11
N ASP A 255 -4.83 -15.73 -18.14
CA ASP A 255 -4.00 -16.91 -18.38
C ASP A 255 -2.71 -16.81 -17.56
N TRP A 256 -2.64 -17.52 -16.43
CA TRP A 256 -1.49 -17.50 -15.53
C TRP A 256 -0.13 -17.85 -16.18
N ARG A 257 -0.14 -18.50 -17.35
CA ARG A 257 1.07 -18.82 -18.13
C ARG A 257 1.66 -17.59 -18.86
N LYS A 258 0.87 -16.53 -19.01
CA LYS A 258 1.31 -15.26 -19.59
C LYS A 258 1.90 -14.34 -18.52
N PRO A 259 2.72 -13.34 -18.89
CA PRO A 259 3.43 -12.47 -17.94
C PRO A 259 2.54 -11.37 -17.36
N HIS A 260 1.63 -11.72 -16.45
CA HIS A 260 0.74 -10.78 -15.78
C HIS A 260 1.34 -10.22 -14.49
N TRP A 261 1.30 -8.91 -14.35
CA TRP A 261 1.56 -8.20 -13.09
C TRP A 261 0.46 -7.17 -12.82
N LEU A 262 -0.37 -7.46 -11.83
CA LEU A 262 -1.65 -6.79 -11.58
C LEU A 262 -1.67 -6.22 -10.16
N GLY A 263 -2.18 -5.00 -9.97
CA GLY A 263 -2.24 -4.37 -8.65
C GLY A 263 -2.68 -2.91 -8.74
N SER A 264 -2.58 -2.17 -7.64
CA SER A 264 -2.91 -0.73 -7.63
C SER A 264 -1.88 0.07 -8.44
N TYR A 265 -2.33 0.92 -9.36
CA TYR A 265 -1.44 1.79 -10.12
C TYR A 265 -0.62 2.74 -9.23
N ALA A 266 0.68 2.80 -9.47
CA ALA A 266 1.57 3.85 -9.01
C ALA A 266 2.63 4.15 -10.08
N ALA A 267 3.16 5.36 -10.07
CA ALA A 267 4.25 5.76 -10.96
C ALA A 267 5.23 6.68 -10.23
N LYS A 268 6.54 6.43 -10.41
CA LYS A 268 7.62 7.26 -9.85
C LYS A 268 8.89 7.10 -10.66
N SER A 269 9.56 8.22 -10.96
CA SER A 269 10.81 8.25 -11.74
C SER A 269 10.73 7.42 -13.03
N ASP A 270 9.67 7.64 -13.81
CA ASP A 270 9.37 6.97 -15.09
C ASP A 270 9.15 5.44 -15.01
N VAL A 271 9.00 4.89 -13.81
CA VAL A 271 8.62 3.50 -13.58
C VAL A 271 7.15 3.45 -13.17
N VAL A 272 6.36 2.68 -13.90
CA VAL A 272 4.99 2.29 -13.50
C VAL A 272 5.06 0.97 -12.76
N PHE A 273 4.37 0.87 -11.63
CA PHE A 273 4.41 -0.31 -10.77
C PHE A 273 3.11 -0.54 -10.01
N ALA A 274 2.93 -1.77 -9.52
CA ALA A 274 1.91 -2.08 -8.54
C ALA A 274 2.35 -1.57 -7.16
N GLN A 275 1.56 -0.69 -6.55
CA GLN A 275 1.83 -0.17 -5.21
C GLN A 275 1.77 -1.31 -4.18
N GLY A 276 2.87 -1.53 -3.45
CA GLY A 276 3.04 -2.70 -2.59
C GLY A 276 1.97 -2.80 -1.50
N GLY A 277 1.68 -1.69 -0.83
CA GLY A 277 0.74 -1.65 0.28
C GLY A 277 -0.68 -2.15 -0.05
N ALA A 278 -1.21 -1.82 -1.23
CA ALA A 278 -2.51 -2.30 -1.69
C ALA A 278 -2.53 -3.82 -1.96
N GLY A 279 -1.36 -4.44 -2.10
CA GLY A 279 -1.19 -5.80 -2.61
C GLY A 279 -1.16 -5.86 -4.12
N PHE A 280 -0.64 -6.98 -4.63
CA PHE A 280 -0.55 -7.25 -6.07
C PHE A 280 -0.58 -8.75 -6.35
N ALA A 281 -0.79 -9.12 -7.62
CA ALA A 281 -0.67 -10.49 -8.11
C ALA A 281 0.36 -10.55 -9.25
N LEU A 282 1.27 -11.51 -9.17
CA LEU A 282 2.24 -11.84 -10.20
C LEU A 282 1.97 -13.28 -10.67
N SER A 283 1.85 -13.50 -11.98
CA SER A 283 1.62 -14.84 -12.50
C SER A 283 2.91 -15.68 -12.52
N ARG A 284 2.77 -17.01 -12.57
CA ARG A 284 3.89 -17.92 -12.87
C ARG A 284 4.62 -17.52 -14.15
N GLY A 285 3.88 -17.22 -15.22
CA GLY A 285 4.47 -16.81 -16.49
C GLY A 285 5.32 -15.54 -16.38
N ALA A 286 4.90 -14.58 -15.54
CA ALA A 286 5.68 -13.37 -15.28
C ALA A 286 6.96 -13.69 -14.53
N TRP A 287 6.87 -14.57 -13.53
CA TRP A 287 8.04 -15.01 -12.77
C TRP A 287 9.05 -15.77 -13.65
N GLU A 288 8.60 -16.74 -14.45
CA GLU A 288 9.46 -17.49 -15.38
C GLU A 288 10.10 -16.61 -16.45
N ALA A 289 9.37 -15.61 -16.95
CA ALA A 289 9.87 -14.68 -17.96
C ALA A 289 10.96 -13.74 -17.43
N SER A 290 11.00 -13.51 -16.11
CA SER A 290 11.88 -12.56 -15.41
C SER A 290 12.89 -13.26 -14.49
N PHE A 291 12.54 -13.50 -13.23
CA PHE A 291 13.37 -14.17 -12.22
C PHE A 291 13.84 -15.56 -12.67
N GLY A 292 13.00 -16.31 -13.38
CA GLY A 292 13.38 -17.61 -13.96
C GLY A 292 14.53 -17.54 -14.98
N LYS A 293 14.82 -16.35 -15.54
CA LYS A 293 15.96 -16.09 -16.44
C LYS A 293 17.15 -15.45 -15.73
N ASN A 294 16.98 -14.95 -14.51
CA ASN A 294 18.02 -14.33 -13.72
C ASN A 294 17.89 -14.72 -12.24
N PRO A 295 18.53 -15.83 -11.83
CA PRO A 295 18.53 -16.28 -10.44
C PRO A 295 19.37 -15.39 -9.51
N ASN A 296 20.03 -14.35 -10.01
CA ASN A 296 20.82 -13.42 -9.19
C ASN A 296 20.21 -12.01 -9.18
N MET A 297 18.91 -11.88 -9.51
CA MET A 297 18.24 -10.59 -9.65
C MET A 297 18.33 -9.74 -8.39
N ALA A 298 18.09 -10.33 -7.22
CA ALA A 298 18.21 -9.63 -5.93
C ALA A 298 19.61 -9.04 -5.70
N GLU A 299 20.67 -9.80 -5.97
CA GLU A 299 22.06 -9.35 -5.83
C GLU A 299 22.38 -8.21 -6.80
N THR A 300 22.01 -8.37 -8.08
CA THR A 300 22.32 -7.38 -9.12
C THR A 300 21.62 -6.02 -8.92
N LEU A 301 20.45 -6.02 -8.25
CA LEU A 301 19.67 -4.81 -8.02
C LEU A 301 19.97 -4.13 -6.68
N TYR A 302 20.91 -4.63 -5.89
CA TYR A 302 21.21 -4.07 -4.57
C TYR A 302 21.57 -2.57 -4.62
N ASN A 303 22.58 -2.19 -5.40
CA ASN A 303 23.01 -0.79 -5.52
C ASN A 303 21.89 0.10 -6.09
N TYR A 304 21.14 -0.43 -7.07
CA TYR A 304 19.97 0.27 -7.60
C TYR A 304 18.92 0.50 -6.52
N THR A 305 18.68 -0.47 -5.64
CA THR A 305 17.73 -0.39 -4.53
C THR A 305 18.15 0.66 -3.50
N ALA A 306 19.45 0.77 -3.22
CA ALA A 306 19.98 1.74 -2.27
C ALA A 306 19.63 3.19 -2.64
N GLU A 307 19.64 3.52 -3.93
CA GLU A 307 19.35 4.87 -4.45
C GLU A 307 17.85 5.19 -4.62
N ARG A 308 16.96 4.22 -4.37
CA ARG A 308 15.50 4.40 -4.53
C ARG A 308 14.79 4.50 -3.19
N CYS A 309 13.61 5.11 -3.24
CA CYS A 309 12.76 5.28 -2.06
C CYS A 309 12.02 4.00 -1.67
N CYS A 310 11.71 3.14 -2.65
CA CYS A 310 10.54 2.28 -2.58
C CYS A 310 10.85 0.95 -3.29
N GLY A 311 10.63 -0.18 -2.61
CA GLY A 311 11.00 -1.50 -3.12
C GLY A 311 10.05 -2.05 -4.19
N ASP A 312 8.78 -1.65 -4.15
CA ASP A 312 7.78 -1.93 -5.18
C ASP A 312 8.14 -1.26 -6.52
N GLN A 313 8.68 -0.04 -6.48
CA GLN A 313 9.26 0.61 -7.66
C GLN A 313 10.44 -0.20 -8.22
N VAL A 314 11.33 -0.70 -7.36
CA VAL A 314 12.47 -1.53 -7.79
C VAL A 314 12.00 -2.83 -8.43
N LEU A 315 11.00 -3.50 -7.85
CA LEU A 315 10.38 -4.69 -8.43
C LEU A 315 9.78 -4.38 -9.82
N GLY A 316 9.08 -3.26 -9.96
CA GLY A 316 8.55 -2.84 -11.26
C GLY A 316 9.63 -2.56 -12.31
N TYR A 317 10.71 -1.89 -11.90
CA TYR A 317 11.87 -1.72 -12.76
C TYR A 317 12.44 -3.07 -13.20
N ALA A 318 12.63 -4.00 -12.27
CA ALA A 318 13.17 -5.33 -12.51
C ALA A 318 12.32 -6.12 -13.52
N LEU A 319 11.00 -6.19 -13.28
CA LEU A 319 10.05 -6.89 -14.15
C LEU A 319 10.03 -6.29 -15.57
N ASN A 320 10.05 -4.96 -15.68
CA ASN A 320 10.02 -4.27 -16.96
C ASN A 320 11.28 -4.54 -17.82
N GLN A 321 12.46 -4.75 -17.21
CA GLN A 321 13.67 -5.15 -17.95
C GLN A 321 13.49 -6.48 -18.70
N TYR A 322 12.55 -7.32 -18.28
CA TYR A 322 12.24 -8.61 -18.88
C TYR A 322 10.92 -8.60 -19.68
N GLY A 323 10.36 -7.42 -19.94
CA GLY A 323 9.13 -7.26 -20.71
C GLY A 323 7.85 -7.62 -19.94
N VAL A 324 7.92 -7.84 -18.63
CA VAL A 324 6.74 -8.00 -17.77
C VAL A 324 6.23 -6.61 -17.41
N LYS A 325 5.14 -6.20 -18.05
CA LYS A 325 4.55 -4.87 -17.85
C LYS A 325 3.48 -4.89 -16.76
N PHE A 326 3.38 -3.78 -16.04
CA PHE A 326 2.27 -3.54 -15.12
C PHE A 326 0.98 -3.28 -15.90
N GLY A 327 -0.12 -3.88 -15.46
CA GLY A 327 -1.47 -3.59 -15.93
C GLY A 327 -2.18 -4.78 -16.56
N GLU A 328 -3.43 -4.56 -16.92
CA GLU A 328 -4.23 -5.50 -17.70
C GLU A 328 -3.84 -5.43 -19.18
N ASN A 329 -4.25 -6.44 -19.96
CA ASN A 329 -4.07 -6.46 -21.42
C ASN A 329 -2.63 -6.13 -21.85
N ASP A 330 -1.67 -6.90 -21.34
CA ASP A 330 -0.23 -6.72 -21.62
C ASP A 330 0.33 -5.32 -21.26
N GLY A 331 -0.30 -4.65 -20.28
CA GLY A 331 0.07 -3.33 -19.78
C GLY A 331 -0.50 -2.17 -20.59
N GLU A 332 -1.43 -2.43 -21.52
CA GLU A 332 -2.14 -1.40 -22.27
C GLU A 332 -3.21 -0.69 -21.42
N GLU A 333 -3.77 -1.39 -20.44
CA GLU A 333 -4.79 -0.86 -19.54
C GLU A 333 -4.27 -0.79 -18.11
N LEU A 334 -4.13 0.43 -17.60
CA LEU A 334 -3.75 0.67 -16.21
C LEU A 334 -4.92 0.31 -15.30
N PHE A 335 -4.76 -0.79 -14.56
CA PHE A 335 -5.76 -1.24 -13.59
C PHE A 335 -5.99 -0.17 -12.52
N THR A 336 -7.21 0.35 -12.46
CA THR A 336 -7.51 1.53 -11.63
C THR A 336 -8.23 1.17 -10.32
N TRP A 337 -9.00 0.07 -10.26
CA TRP A 337 -9.91 -0.21 -9.13
C TRP A 337 -9.89 -1.65 -8.67
N GLY A 338 -9.76 -1.85 -7.35
CA GLY A 338 -9.93 -3.15 -6.70
C GLY A 338 -8.87 -3.38 -5.65
N PHE A 339 -7.60 -3.24 -6.05
CA PHE A 339 -6.49 -3.10 -5.11
C PHE A 339 -6.42 -1.63 -4.69
N ASN A 340 -6.72 -1.33 -3.42
CA ASN A 340 -6.86 0.05 -2.98
C ASN A 340 -5.66 0.50 -2.13
N PRO A 341 -5.00 1.61 -2.49
CA PRO A 341 -3.83 2.11 -1.75
C PRO A 341 -4.20 2.95 -0.52
N LEU A 342 -5.51 3.16 -0.28
CA LEU A 342 -6.06 3.91 0.85
C LEU A 342 -7.03 3.04 1.65
N VAL A 343 -7.12 3.31 2.95
CA VAL A 343 -8.02 2.59 3.87
C VAL A 343 -9.43 3.08 3.65
N HIS A 344 -10.43 2.25 3.96
CA HIS A 344 -11.84 2.53 3.68
C HIS A 344 -12.32 3.94 4.09
N TRP A 345 -11.83 4.46 5.22
CA TRP A 345 -12.26 5.75 5.73
C TRP A 345 -11.61 6.95 5.02
N ALA A 346 -10.44 6.74 4.40
CA ALA A 346 -9.73 7.75 3.60
C ALA A 346 -10.01 7.64 2.09
N PHE A 347 -10.64 6.55 1.65
CA PHE A 347 -10.91 6.29 0.24
C PHE A 347 -12.11 7.11 -0.25
N SER A 348 -11.95 7.79 -1.38
CA SER A 348 -13.02 8.53 -2.05
C SER A 348 -13.81 7.62 -2.98
N PHE A 349 -15.07 7.38 -2.64
CA PHE A 349 -16.02 6.68 -3.50
C PHE A 349 -16.65 7.66 -4.48
N SER A 350 -16.82 7.22 -5.73
CA SER A 350 -17.38 8.02 -6.81
C SER A 350 -18.17 7.10 -7.75
N ARG A 351 -18.95 7.69 -8.67
CA ARG A 351 -19.60 6.92 -9.74
C ARG A 351 -18.63 6.04 -10.53
N SER A 352 -17.36 6.44 -10.68
CA SER A 352 -16.36 5.72 -11.46
C SER A 352 -15.81 4.47 -10.79
N ASN A 353 -15.89 4.35 -9.45
CA ASN A 353 -15.40 3.16 -8.73
C ASN A 353 -16.50 2.37 -8.01
N TRP A 354 -17.69 2.96 -7.85
CA TRP A 354 -18.82 2.40 -7.10
C TRP A 354 -19.14 0.95 -7.44
N CYS A 355 -19.06 0.62 -8.74
CA CYS A 355 -19.47 -0.66 -9.30
C CYS A 355 -18.30 -1.56 -9.68
N TYR A 356 -17.08 -1.20 -9.28
CA TYR A 356 -15.91 -2.04 -9.49
C TYR A 356 -15.73 -3.05 -8.34
N PRO A 357 -15.19 -4.24 -8.63
CA PRO A 357 -14.84 -5.22 -7.60
C PRO A 357 -13.90 -4.63 -6.56
N LEU A 358 -14.09 -4.99 -5.29
CA LEU A 358 -13.21 -4.66 -4.18
C LEU A 358 -12.34 -5.88 -3.86
N MET A 359 -11.02 -5.69 -3.86
CA MET A 359 -10.03 -6.75 -3.63
C MET A 359 -9.16 -6.47 -2.40
N SER A 360 -8.90 -5.20 -2.06
CA SER A 360 -8.11 -4.89 -0.87
C SER A 360 -8.38 -3.53 -0.24
N TRP A 361 -7.85 -3.36 0.96
CA TRP A 361 -7.70 -2.07 1.65
C TRP A 361 -6.30 -1.95 2.25
N HIS A 362 -5.73 -0.74 2.25
CA HIS A 362 -4.44 -0.39 2.87
C HIS A 362 -4.46 1.10 3.24
N LYS A 363 -4.10 1.62 4.40
CA LYS A 363 -3.38 1.05 5.53
C LYS A 363 -4.35 0.68 6.65
N THR A 364 -4.62 -0.61 6.81
CA THR A 364 -5.56 -1.16 7.79
C THR A 364 -4.89 -1.37 9.13
N HIS A 365 -5.58 -1.05 10.22
CA HIS A 365 -5.15 -1.46 11.56
C HIS A 365 -5.72 -2.82 11.92
N SER A 366 -5.21 -3.44 12.99
CA SER A 366 -5.67 -4.76 13.43
C SER A 366 -7.18 -4.83 13.72
N ARG A 367 -7.77 -3.72 14.18
CA ARG A 367 -9.24 -3.61 14.33
C ARG A 367 -9.93 -3.73 12.97
N ASP A 368 -9.44 -3.02 11.96
CA ASP A 368 -10.04 -3.01 10.63
C ASP A 368 -9.90 -4.41 9.99
N VAL A 369 -8.73 -5.05 10.10
CA VAL A 369 -8.48 -6.43 9.65
C VAL A 369 -9.49 -7.41 10.24
N ALA A 370 -9.70 -7.38 11.57
CA ALA A 370 -10.67 -8.24 12.22
C ALA A 370 -12.10 -7.99 11.72
N GLN A 371 -12.50 -6.72 11.59
CA GLN A 371 -13.83 -6.35 11.10
C GLN A 371 -14.06 -6.75 9.64
N TYR A 372 -13.04 -6.63 8.78
CA TYR A 372 -13.14 -7.03 7.38
C TYR A 372 -13.20 -8.54 7.22
N TYR A 373 -12.49 -9.28 8.06
CA TYR A 373 -12.61 -10.74 8.09
C TYR A 373 -14.03 -11.19 8.47
N GLU A 374 -14.64 -10.57 9.48
CA GLU A 374 -16.03 -10.86 9.84
C GLU A 374 -17.04 -10.45 8.75
N LEU A 375 -16.73 -9.43 7.94
CA LEU A 375 -17.53 -9.10 6.76
C LEU A 375 -17.35 -10.14 5.66
N GLU A 376 -16.12 -10.54 5.36
CA GLU A 376 -15.83 -11.55 4.35
C GLU A 376 -16.55 -12.88 4.67
N LYS A 377 -16.49 -13.35 5.92
CA LYS A 377 -17.11 -14.62 6.33
C LYS A 377 -18.62 -14.67 6.11
N ARG A 378 -19.31 -13.54 6.23
CA ARG A 378 -20.77 -13.45 6.04
C ARG A 378 -21.17 -13.07 4.62
N TRP A 379 -20.22 -12.69 3.77
CA TRP A 379 -20.50 -12.24 2.41
C TRP A 379 -20.74 -13.43 1.47
N ASP A 380 -21.76 -13.34 0.62
CA ASP A 380 -22.00 -14.32 -0.43
C ASP A 380 -21.17 -13.98 -1.69
N PHE A 381 -20.08 -14.73 -1.87
CA PHE A 381 -19.18 -14.60 -3.01
C PHE A 381 -19.63 -15.33 -4.29
N SER A 382 -20.87 -15.85 -4.33
CA SER A 382 -21.49 -16.26 -5.60
C SER A 382 -21.62 -15.08 -6.58
N LYS A 383 -21.64 -13.86 -6.05
CA LYS A 383 -21.61 -12.58 -6.78
C LYS A 383 -20.32 -11.80 -6.51
N PRO A 384 -19.90 -10.91 -7.42
CA PRO A 384 -18.79 -9.99 -7.15
C PRO A 384 -19.05 -9.14 -5.90
N PHE A 385 -18.03 -8.95 -5.07
CA PHE A 385 -18.08 -8.01 -3.96
C PHE A 385 -17.59 -6.64 -4.45
N LEU A 386 -18.47 -5.63 -4.45
CA LEU A 386 -18.19 -4.31 -5.04
C LEU A 386 -17.86 -3.25 -3.99
N HIS A 387 -17.26 -2.15 -4.42
CA HIS A 387 -17.02 -0.96 -3.56
C HIS A 387 -18.32 -0.44 -2.93
N ARG A 388 -19.42 -0.36 -3.71
CA ARG A 388 -20.76 -0.03 -3.21
C ARG A 388 -21.17 -0.91 -2.05
N ASP A 389 -20.93 -2.21 -2.17
CA ASP A 389 -21.41 -3.18 -1.20
C ASP A 389 -20.67 -3.00 0.13
N PHE A 390 -19.34 -2.85 0.07
CA PHE A 390 -18.54 -2.49 1.25
C PHE A 390 -19.00 -1.16 1.86
N PHE A 391 -19.23 -0.13 1.03
CA PHE A 391 -19.70 1.17 1.52
C PHE A 391 -21.01 1.04 2.29
N ASN A 392 -21.98 0.32 1.74
CA ASN A 392 -23.29 0.14 2.38
C ASN A 392 -23.21 -0.66 3.68
N GLU A 393 -22.33 -1.67 3.76
CA GLU A 393 -22.18 -2.54 4.93
C GLU A 393 -21.34 -1.91 6.05
N MET A 394 -20.26 -1.21 5.70
CA MET A 394 -19.23 -0.80 6.67
C MET A 394 -19.18 0.70 6.91
N ILE A 395 -19.60 1.53 5.94
CA ILE A 395 -19.43 2.99 6.01
C ILE A 395 -20.77 3.68 6.27
N LEU A 396 -21.77 3.44 5.42
CA LEU A 396 -23.06 4.13 5.48
C LEU A 396 -23.74 4.08 6.86
N PRO A 397 -23.71 2.97 7.63
CA PRO A 397 -24.29 2.93 8.97
C PRO A 397 -23.61 3.86 9.99
N HIS A 398 -22.38 4.32 9.70
CA HIS A 398 -21.56 5.15 10.57
C HIS A 398 -21.48 6.61 10.11
N ILE A 399 -22.14 6.98 9.00
CA ILE A 399 -22.19 8.38 8.55
C ILE A 399 -23.25 9.16 9.35
N GLU A 400 -22.80 10.10 10.18
CA GLU A 400 -23.65 11.05 10.92
C GLU A 400 -24.03 12.28 10.07
N LYS A 401 -25.10 13.00 10.42
CA LYS A 401 -25.54 14.21 9.69
C LYS A 401 -25.95 15.37 10.61
N PRO A 402 -25.32 16.56 10.48
CA PRO A 402 -23.90 16.82 10.22
C PRO A 402 -23.01 16.37 11.39
N ALA A 403 -21.76 16.00 11.13
CA ALA A 403 -20.80 15.56 12.14
C ALA A 403 -19.84 16.70 12.54
N GLN A 404 -19.71 16.97 13.84
CA GLN A 404 -18.74 17.93 14.38
C GLN A 404 -17.45 17.22 14.80
N TRP A 405 -16.33 17.95 14.74
CA TRP A 405 -14.98 17.41 14.98
C TRP A 405 -14.63 16.27 14.04
N TRP A 406 -15.11 16.37 12.80
CA TRP A 406 -14.96 15.34 11.78
C TRP A 406 -14.45 15.96 10.48
N GLU A 407 -13.41 15.35 9.89
CA GLU A 407 -12.85 15.75 8.60
C GLU A 407 -13.09 14.64 7.58
N ASN A 408 -13.89 14.94 6.56
CA ASN A 408 -14.25 14.01 5.49
C ASN A 408 -13.37 14.13 4.23
N GLY A 409 -12.41 15.06 4.20
CA GLY A 409 -11.46 15.20 3.11
C GLY A 409 -12.00 15.91 1.87
N ALA A 410 -13.16 16.58 1.96
CA ALA A 410 -13.68 17.41 0.87
C ALA A 410 -12.61 18.42 0.39
N SER A 411 -12.35 18.48 -0.91
CA SER A 411 -11.24 19.29 -1.42
C SER A 411 -11.36 19.80 -2.86
N GLN A 412 -12.30 19.29 -3.66
CA GLN A 412 -12.45 19.68 -5.07
C GLN A 412 -12.71 21.19 -5.25
N PHE A 413 -13.61 21.76 -4.46
CA PHE A 413 -13.85 23.20 -4.44
C PHE A 413 -13.66 23.76 -3.04
N SER A 414 -13.14 24.98 -2.96
CA SER A 414 -12.94 25.70 -1.71
C SER A 414 -13.37 27.16 -1.81
N ILE A 415 -14.15 27.61 -0.84
CA ILE A 415 -14.69 28.96 -0.75
C ILE A 415 -14.30 29.53 0.61
N THR A 416 -13.70 30.71 0.60
CA THR A 416 -13.30 31.47 1.79
C THR A 416 -13.78 32.90 1.68
N SER A 417 -13.68 33.65 2.79
CA SER A 417 -13.95 35.09 2.78
C SER A 417 -13.08 35.84 1.76
N ASP A 418 -11.85 35.38 1.53
CA ASP A 418 -10.88 35.99 0.59
C ASP A 418 -11.27 35.81 -0.89
N ASN A 419 -11.83 34.65 -1.26
CA ASN A 419 -12.12 34.31 -2.65
C ASN A 419 -13.61 34.44 -3.04
N GLN A 420 -14.49 34.77 -2.10
CA GLN A 420 -15.96 34.77 -2.28
C GLN A 420 -16.49 35.57 -3.49
N LYS A 421 -15.74 36.56 -3.97
CA LYS A 421 -16.11 37.33 -5.16
C LYS A 421 -15.99 36.51 -6.45
N TRP A 422 -15.00 35.61 -6.51
CA TRP A 422 -14.64 34.76 -7.64
C TRP A 422 -14.17 33.37 -7.17
N PRO A 423 -15.00 32.59 -6.46
CA PRO A 423 -14.58 31.32 -5.92
C PRO A 423 -14.42 30.28 -7.05
N PRO A 424 -13.52 29.30 -6.89
CA PRO A 424 -13.53 28.09 -7.70
C PRO A 424 -14.93 27.47 -7.70
N ALA A 425 -15.39 27.03 -8.86
CA ALA A 425 -16.74 26.48 -9.05
C ALA A 425 -16.76 25.49 -10.24
N PRO A 426 -17.79 24.63 -10.34
CA PRO A 426 -18.01 23.81 -11.51
C PRO A 426 -18.04 24.62 -12.80
N GLU A 427 -17.52 24.07 -13.89
CA GLU A 427 -17.52 24.73 -15.20
C GLU A 427 -18.96 24.95 -15.73
N ASP A 428 -19.83 23.97 -15.52
CA ASP A 428 -21.25 24.07 -15.83
C ASP A 428 -21.97 24.93 -14.78
N ARG A 429 -22.21 26.20 -15.11
CA ARG A 429 -22.93 27.16 -14.25
C ARG A 429 -24.40 26.82 -14.04
N SER A 430 -24.98 25.91 -14.82
CA SER A 430 -26.35 25.44 -14.59
C SER A 430 -26.44 24.37 -13.51
N SER A 431 -25.30 23.80 -13.11
CA SER A 431 -25.23 22.74 -12.11
C SER A 431 -25.30 23.22 -10.67
N TYR A 432 -25.26 24.53 -10.39
CA TYR A 432 -25.31 25.10 -9.04
C TYR A 432 -25.97 26.49 -9.00
N ASP A 433 -26.38 26.96 -7.82
CA ASP A 433 -26.87 28.32 -7.62
C ASP A 433 -25.71 29.25 -7.25
N GLU A 434 -25.37 30.20 -8.14
CA GLU A 434 -24.24 31.10 -7.96
C GLU A 434 -24.37 32.00 -6.71
N ALA A 435 -25.59 32.44 -6.39
CA ALA A 435 -25.82 33.33 -5.25
C ALA A 435 -25.61 32.59 -3.92
N VAL A 436 -26.04 31.33 -3.86
CA VAL A 436 -25.83 30.45 -2.69
C VAL A 436 -24.38 30.01 -2.59
N TRP A 437 -23.76 29.63 -3.71
CA TRP A 437 -22.36 29.18 -3.76
C TRP A 437 -21.40 30.19 -3.16
N LYS A 438 -21.49 31.46 -3.57
CA LYS A 438 -20.65 32.56 -3.08
C LYS A 438 -20.79 32.83 -1.58
N GLN A 439 -21.85 32.36 -0.95
CA GLN A 439 -22.09 32.51 0.49
C GLN A 439 -21.61 31.32 1.32
N GLY A 440 -21.14 30.23 0.69
CA GLY A 440 -20.78 28.99 1.38
C GLY A 440 -19.78 29.15 2.52
N TRP A 441 -18.90 30.16 2.46
CA TRP A 441 -17.90 30.45 3.49
C TRP A 441 -18.48 31.03 4.80
N GLN A 442 -19.74 31.45 4.83
CA GLN A 442 -20.30 32.20 5.96
C GLN A 442 -20.59 31.34 7.19
N SER A 443 -21.01 30.09 6.99
CA SER A 443 -21.31 29.13 8.06
C SER A 443 -21.35 27.70 7.53
N ALA A 444 -21.39 26.72 8.44
CA ALA A 444 -21.59 25.32 8.07
C ALA A 444 -22.90 25.12 7.30
N GLU A 445 -23.97 25.78 7.70
CA GLU A 445 -25.27 25.72 7.03
C GLU A 445 -25.22 26.36 5.63
N ALA A 446 -24.48 27.45 5.47
CA ALA A 446 -24.27 28.08 4.16
C ALA A 446 -23.45 27.17 3.24
N CYS A 447 -22.41 26.50 3.77
CA CYS A 447 -21.61 25.52 3.05
C CYS A 447 -22.45 24.30 2.62
N GLU A 448 -23.30 23.79 3.53
CA GLU A 448 -24.26 22.74 3.20
C GLU A 448 -25.24 23.18 2.10
N ALA A 449 -25.76 24.41 2.18
CA ALA A 449 -26.67 24.95 1.17
C ALA A 449 -25.99 25.08 -0.20
N ALA A 450 -24.74 25.55 -0.24
CA ALA A 450 -23.93 25.61 -1.45
C ALA A 450 -23.77 24.21 -2.07
N CYS A 451 -23.41 23.21 -1.26
CA CYS A 451 -23.30 21.82 -1.71
C CYS A 451 -24.64 21.25 -2.19
N LYS A 452 -25.75 21.53 -1.48
CA LYS A 452 -27.09 21.11 -1.92
C LYS A 452 -27.47 21.72 -3.27
N SER A 453 -27.10 22.98 -3.51
CA SER A 453 -27.37 23.65 -4.78
C SER A 453 -26.61 23.03 -5.94
N TRP A 454 -25.42 22.50 -5.68
CA TRP A 454 -24.61 21.84 -6.70
C TRP A 454 -25.07 20.39 -6.92
N THR A 455 -25.51 20.06 -8.14
CA THR A 455 -26.17 18.77 -8.46
C THR A 455 -25.29 17.55 -8.24
N GLU A 456 -23.97 17.68 -8.40
CA GLU A 456 -23.02 16.57 -8.28
C GLU A 456 -22.36 16.48 -6.89
N CYS A 457 -22.58 17.46 -6.00
CA CYS A 457 -21.97 17.45 -4.68
C CYS A 457 -22.37 16.21 -3.86
N MET A 458 -21.40 15.55 -3.25
CA MET A 458 -21.62 14.37 -2.41
C MET A 458 -21.21 14.58 -0.97
N MET A 459 -20.28 15.50 -0.70
CA MET A 459 -19.89 15.86 0.66
C MET A 459 -19.41 17.31 0.74
N TRP A 460 -19.47 17.85 1.95
CA TRP A 460 -18.94 19.17 2.29
C TRP A 460 -18.24 19.15 3.64
N SER A 461 -17.32 20.09 3.85
CA SER A 461 -16.73 20.38 5.16
C SER A 461 -16.60 21.88 5.38
N PHE A 462 -16.71 22.28 6.64
CA PHE A 462 -16.62 23.66 7.06
C PHE A 462 -15.67 23.80 8.26
N THR A 463 -14.79 24.79 8.21
CA THR A 463 -13.88 25.14 9.32
C THR A 463 -13.63 26.64 9.32
N GLU A 464 -14.06 27.33 10.38
CA GLU A 464 -14.01 28.80 10.52
C GLU A 464 -14.70 29.56 9.38
N ASP A 465 -14.00 29.89 8.30
CA ASP A 465 -14.53 30.54 7.10
C ASP A 465 -14.26 29.73 5.82
N LEU A 466 -13.72 28.52 5.95
CA LEU A 466 -13.35 27.66 4.84
C LEU A 466 -14.45 26.62 4.60
N CYS A 467 -15.20 26.81 3.52
CA CYS A 467 -16.11 25.81 2.99
C CYS A 467 -15.42 24.99 1.90
N LYS A 468 -15.45 23.66 2.02
CA LYS A 468 -14.97 22.73 0.99
C LYS A 468 -16.08 21.80 0.53
N MET A 469 -16.07 21.44 -0.74
CA MET A 469 -17.08 20.57 -1.37
C MET A 469 -16.41 19.59 -2.33
N ASP A 470 -17.04 18.44 -2.54
CA ASP A 470 -16.54 17.37 -3.40
C ASP A 470 -17.69 16.61 -4.07
N ASP A 471 -17.49 16.15 -5.31
CA ASP A 471 -18.38 15.24 -6.03
C ASP A 471 -18.19 13.76 -5.66
N LYS A 472 -17.20 13.48 -4.81
CA LYS A 472 -16.94 12.16 -4.24
C LYS A 472 -17.41 12.10 -2.79
N ILE A 473 -17.54 10.89 -2.27
CA ILE A 473 -17.91 10.65 -0.89
C ILE A 473 -16.82 9.84 -0.20
N ALA A 474 -16.31 10.33 0.94
CA ALA A 474 -15.38 9.61 1.80
C ALA A 474 -15.90 9.64 3.24
N MET A 475 -15.60 8.60 4.03
CA MET A 475 -16.05 8.56 5.43
C MET A 475 -15.35 9.63 6.25
N GLY A 476 -14.04 9.82 6.08
CA GLY A 476 -13.25 10.71 6.91
C GLY A 476 -12.87 10.13 8.27
N GLN A 477 -12.36 11.00 9.14
CA GLN A 477 -11.98 10.66 10.50
C GLN A 477 -12.42 11.75 11.49
N GLY A 478 -12.77 11.31 12.69
CA GLY A 478 -13.19 12.18 13.79
C GLY A 478 -12.14 12.33 14.89
N TYR A 479 -12.17 13.46 15.60
CA TYR A 479 -11.35 13.72 16.78
C TYR A 479 -12.17 13.51 18.06
N ALA A 480 -11.91 12.42 18.77
CA ALA A 480 -12.57 12.12 20.03
C ALA A 480 -12.24 13.19 21.11
N PRO A 481 -13.12 13.43 22.10
CA PRO A 481 -12.91 14.48 23.12
C PRO A 481 -11.57 14.42 23.87
N GLY A 482 -11.03 13.22 24.06
CA GLY A 482 -9.77 13.00 24.77
C GLY A 482 -8.50 13.21 23.93
N MET A 483 -8.61 13.30 22.60
CA MET A 483 -7.46 13.37 21.70
C MET A 483 -6.76 14.74 21.78
N SER A 484 -5.42 14.74 21.69
CA SER A 484 -4.61 15.97 21.66
C SER A 484 -4.94 16.81 20.43
N GLN A 485 -5.17 16.16 19.28
CA GLN A 485 -5.57 16.76 18.01
C GLN A 485 -6.80 17.65 18.18
N ARG A 486 -7.80 17.21 18.95
CA ARG A 486 -9.00 18.02 19.21
C ARG A 486 -8.71 19.30 20.00
N LYS A 487 -7.65 19.30 20.83
CA LYS A 487 -7.25 20.47 21.63
C LYS A 487 -6.45 21.49 20.82
N THR A 488 -5.86 21.07 19.71
CA THR A 488 -4.97 21.89 18.88
C THR A 488 -5.57 22.25 17.52
N SER A 489 -6.59 21.52 17.07
CA SER A 489 -7.27 21.75 15.79
C SER A 489 -8.50 22.63 15.95
N LEU A 490 -8.87 23.30 14.86
CA LEU A 490 -10.14 23.98 14.72
C LEU A 490 -11.27 22.94 14.59
N MET A 491 -12.50 23.33 14.92
CA MET A 491 -13.64 22.43 14.79
C MET A 491 -14.05 22.30 13.32
N HIS A 492 -13.88 21.10 12.77
CA HIS A 492 -14.40 20.73 11.45
C HIS A 492 -15.86 20.28 11.58
N THR A 493 -16.75 20.79 10.74
CA THR A 493 -18.12 20.28 10.59
C THR A 493 -18.26 19.70 9.20
N SER A 494 -18.60 18.42 9.09
CA SER A 494 -18.70 17.68 7.83
C SER A 494 -20.11 17.16 7.61
N GLY A 495 -20.52 17.10 6.34
CA GLY A 495 -21.78 16.51 5.94
C GLY A 495 -21.69 15.74 4.63
N TRP A 496 -22.68 14.87 4.40
CA TRP A 496 -22.74 13.93 3.27
C TRP A 496 -24.14 13.88 2.66
N MET A 497 -24.20 13.89 1.33
CA MET A 497 -25.44 13.80 0.54
C MET A 497 -25.79 12.33 0.24
N THR A 498 -25.93 11.50 1.28
CA THR A 498 -26.16 10.05 1.10
C THR A 498 -27.48 9.71 0.40
N ASP A 499 -28.44 10.64 0.41
CA ASP A 499 -29.69 10.59 -0.35
C ASP A 499 -29.49 10.59 -1.87
N ARG A 500 -28.29 10.96 -2.35
CA ARG A 500 -27.91 10.90 -3.77
C ARG A 500 -27.30 9.57 -4.20
N LEU A 501 -26.91 8.70 -3.26
CA LEU A 501 -26.30 7.39 -3.57
C LEU A 501 -27.19 6.47 -4.44
N PRO A 502 -28.54 6.46 -4.30
CA PRO A 502 -29.39 5.66 -5.18
C PRO A 502 -29.29 5.99 -6.69
N TYR A 503 -28.74 7.17 -7.04
CA TYR A 503 -28.50 7.54 -8.44
C TYR A 503 -27.22 6.93 -9.01
N TRP A 504 -26.35 6.36 -8.17
CA TRP A 504 -25.13 5.65 -8.59
C TRP A 504 -25.47 4.20 -8.92
N LYS A 505 -26.04 3.98 -10.11
CA LYS A 505 -26.45 2.65 -10.57
C LYS A 505 -25.28 1.88 -11.16
N CYS A 506 -25.19 0.60 -10.83
CA CYS A 506 -24.32 -0.34 -11.54
C CYS A 506 -25.08 -0.83 -12.78
N ILE A 507 -24.44 -0.68 -13.94
CA ILE A 507 -24.98 -1.07 -15.24
C ILE A 507 -24.68 -2.54 -15.49
#